data_AF-A0A7L1V9W1-F1
#
_entry.id   AF-A0A7L1V9W1-F1
#
_cell.length_a   1.000
_cell.length_b   1.000
_cell.length_c   1.000
_cell.angle_alpha   90.00
_cell.angle_beta   90.00
_cell.angle_gamma   90.00
#
_symmetry.space_group_name_H-M   'P 1'
#
loop_
_entity.id
_entity.type
_entity.pdbx_description
1 polymer ?
#
loop_
_entity_poly.entity_id
_entity_poly.type
_entity_poly.pdbx_seq_one_letter_code
_entity_poly.pdbx_strand_id
1 'polypeptide(L)'
;DPDSGDNGLVLYSLVRGQTNEFDINEHTGQIFTVSVAGKAGTFNLEVQAADQGTRRLTARTTVSVTVDSSSSSNIVMLVLNQTINVVERNSAEVQRVLEDKLGWNVYVVNIYSKEFERKARSSTDETQVDIIAFDKAHQEVLAEDVKRKLREQRAAIELELQPVFSASVSAAIGDAPAAAASPELVAAIVLGVLLAGTFIAFLAYGLLDLKRRRKQDLVKKVEIMEGIDNPWAADKNGSLKSLEKVEHMN
;
A
#
# COMPACT_ATOMS: atom_id res chain seq x y z
N ASP A 1 -10.99 -26.87 34.18
CA ASP A 1 -11.32 -27.76 35.31
C ASP A 1 -12.52 -27.23 36.08
N PRO A 2 -13.39 -28.08 36.68
CA PRO A 2 -14.38 -27.65 37.66
C PRO A 2 -13.77 -27.49 39.08
N ASP A 3 -12.51 -27.87 39.26
CA ASP A 3 -11.78 -27.75 40.52
C ASP A 3 -11.56 -26.29 40.92
N SER A 4 -11.83 -25.99 42.19
CA SER A 4 -11.65 -24.67 42.80
C SER A 4 -10.39 -24.64 43.67
N GLY A 5 -9.69 -23.51 43.71
CA GLY A 5 -8.40 -23.38 44.41
C GLY A 5 -7.21 -23.74 43.50
N ASP A 6 -6.09 -24.17 44.08
CA ASP A 6 -4.83 -24.38 43.35
C ASP A 6 -4.93 -25.46 42.25
N ASN A 7 -5.84 -26.44 42.40
CA ASN A 7 -6.15 -27.42 41.35
C ASN A 7 -6.77 -26.77 40.09
N GLY A 8 -7.43 -25.62 40.23
CA GLY A 8 -7.97 -24.86 39.10
C GLY A 8 -6.91 -24.01 38.37
N LEU A 9 -5.70 -23.89 38.93
CA LEU A 9 -4.58 -23.18 38.31
C LEU A 9 -3.73 -24.16 37.49
N VAL A 10 -3.82 -24.02 36.17
CA VAL A 10 -3.06 -24.83 35.20
C VAL A 10 -1.87 -24.05 34.69
N LEU A 11 -0.70 -24.67 34.67
CA LEU A 11 0.51 -24.16 34.01
C LEU A 11 0.74 -24.88 32.68
N TYR A 12 1.03 -24.10 31.65
CA TYR A 12 1.31 -24.56 30.30
C TYR A 12 2.82 -24.57 30.02
N SER A 13 3.29 -25.52 29.23
CA SER A 13 4.71 -25.64 28.85
C SER A 13 4.87 -26.40 27.54
N LEU A 14 5.89 -26.04 26.73
CA LEU A 14 6.34 -26.89 25.64
C LEU A 14 7.26 -27.98 26.20
N VAL A 15 7.12 -29.23 25.75
CA VAL A 15 8.00 -30.31 26.18
C VAL A 15 9.43 -30.04 25.72
N ARG A 16 10.38 -30.07 26.67
CA ARG A 16 11.77 -29.66 26.45
C ARG A 16 12.42 -30.39 25.26
N GLY A 17 13.09 -29.60 24.41
CA GLY A 17 13.94 -30.11 23.33
C GLY A 17 13.27 -30.19 21.95
N GLN A 18 12.04 -29.66 21.78
CA GLN A 18 11.33 -29.74 20.50
C GLN A 18 11.68 -28.62 19.52
N THR A 19 11.64 -27.34 19.94
CA THR A 19 11.98 -26.21 19.05
C THR A 19 12.55 -25.04 19.87
N ASN A 20 13.36 -24.19 19.24
CA ASN A 20 13.69 -22.82 19.68
C ASN A 20 12.87 -21.76 18.90
N GLU A 21 12.00 -22.22 18.01
CA GLU A 21 11.20 -21.45 17.06
C GLU A 21 9.97 -20.83 17.71
N PHE A 22 9.44 -21.49 18.74
CA PHE A 22 8.21 -21.14 19.45
C PHE A 22 8.40 -21.26 20.96
N ASP A 23 7.60 -20.51 21.71
CA ASP A 23 7.52 -20.55 23.17
C ASP A 23 6.04 -20.35 23.59
N ILE A 24 5.72 -20.57 24.86
CA ILE A 24 4.35 -20.57 25.38
C ILE A 24 4.25 -19.80 26.69
N ASN A 25 3.20 -18.98 26.82
CA ASN A 25 2.91 -18.30 28.07
C ASN A 25 2.38 -19.31 29.09
N GLU A 26 3.09 -19.47 30.22
CA GLU A 26 2.79 -20.50 31.21
C GLU A 26 1.42 -20.34 31.90
N HIS A 27 0.82 -19.15 31.90
CA HIS A 27 -0.47 -18.89 32.54
C HIS A 27 -1.65 -18.85 31.57
N THR A 28 -1.44 -18.41 30.32
CA THR A 28 -2.54 -18.29 29.33
C THR A 28 -2.57 -19.43 28.31
N GLY A 29 -1.48 -20.20 28.19
CA GLY A 29 -1.34 -21.22 27.14
C GLY A 29 -1.13 -20.65 25.74
N GLN A 30 -0.98 -19.32 25.59
CA GLN A 30 -0.74 -18.67 24.31
C GLN A 30 0.65 -19.05 23.78
N ILE A 31 0.70 -19.74 22.65
CA ILE A 31 1.91 -20.02 21.90
C ILE A 31 2.28 -18.79 21.08
N PHE A 32 3.56 -18.41 21.06
CA PHE A 32 4.08 -17.31 20.26
C PHE A 32 5.37 -17.69 19.54
N THR A 33 5.59 -17.06 18.40
CA THR A 33 6.77 -17.28 17.56
C THR A 33 7.98 -16.53 18.11
N VAL A 34 9.08 -17.24 18.37
CA VAL A 34 10.37 -16.68 18.81
C VAL A 34 11.23 -16.35 17.59
N SER A 35 11.46 -17.32 16.69
CA SER A 35 12.19 -17.08 15.43
C SER A 35 12.01 -18.22 14.42
N VAL A 36 11.36 -17.90 13.31
CA VAL A 36 11.15 -18.80 12.16
C VAL A 36 11.78 -18.25 10.85
N ALA A 37 12.66 -17.26 10.97
CA ALA A 37 13.30 -16.63 9.81
C ALA A 37 14.08 -17.68 8.96
N GLY A 38 13.74 -17.77 7.67
CA GLY A 38 14.33 -18.74 6.75
C GLY A 38 13.88 -20.20 6.96
N LYS A 39 12.82 -20.44 7.75
CA LYS A 39 12.23 -21.76 7.98
C LYS A 39 10.88 -21.86 7.28
N ALA A 40 10.56 -23.05 6.79
CA ALA A 40 9.27 -23.40 6.22
C ALA A 40 8.96 -24.87 6.52
N GLY A 41 7.69 -25.24 6.55
CA GLY A 41 7.18 -26.56 6.89
C GLY A 41 6.44 -26.62 8.23
N THR A 42 6.05 -27.84 8.61
CA THR A 42 5.19 -28.09 9.77
C THR A 42 6.01 -28.52 11.01
N PHE A 43 5.79 -27.82 12.10
CA PHE A 43 6.39 -28.05 13.42
C PHE A 43 5.32 -28.63 14.36
N ASN A 44 5.58 -29.82 14.91
CA ASN A 44 4.67 -30.44 15.88
C ASN A 44 5.13 -30.12 17.31
N LEU A 45 4.36 -29.32 18.03
CA LEU A 45 4.61 -28.87 19.39
C LEU A 45 3.81 -29.74 20.38
N GLU A 46 4.48 -30.52 21.22
CA GLU A 46 3.85 -31.21 22.35
C GLU A 46 3.68 -30.21 23.50
N VAL A 47 2.45 -29.77 23.69
CA VAL A 47 2.05 -28.87 24.77
C VAL A 47 1.63 -29.71 25.97
N GLN A 48 2.22 -29.41 27.12
CA GLN A 48 1.87 -30.01 28.41
C GLN A 48 1.14 -28.98 29.28
N ALA A 49 -0.02 -29.38 29.78
CA ALA A 49 -0.76 -28.70 30.84
C ALA A 49 -0.54 -29.46 32.17
N ALA A 50 -0.30 -28.74 33.26
CA ALA A 50 -0.09 -29.30 34.59
C ALA A 50 -0.86 -28.52 35.65
N ASP A 51 -1.57 -29.19 36.55
CA ASP A 51 -2.17 -28.53 37.72
C ASP A 51 -1.10 -28.14 38.76
N GLN A 52 -1.48 -27.32 39.74
CA GLN A 52 -0.62 -26.96 40.88
C GLN A 52 -0.91 -27.77 42.17
N GLY A 53 -1.63 -28.88 42.06
CA GLY A 53 -1.93 -29.76 43.19
C GLY A 53 -0.68 -30.42 43.79
N THR A 54 -0.79 -30.84 45.06
CA THR A 54 0.30 -31.53 45.79
C THR A 54 0.78 -32.82 45.09
N ARG A 55 -0.10 -33.44 44.30
CA ARG A 55 0.22 -34.51 43.35
C ARG A 55 -0.15 -34.02 41.95
N ARG A 56 0.77 -33.31 41.31
CA ARG A 56 0.53 -32.70 39.99
C ARG A 56 0.08 -33.73 38.97
N LEU A 57 -1.12 -33.56 38.41
CA LEU A 57 -1.55 -34.28 37.22
C LEU A 57 -1.08 -33.49 35.98
N THR A 58 -0.80 -34.21 34.91
CA THR A 58 -0.39 -33.62 33.63
C THR A 58 -1.16 -34.21 32.47
N ALA A 59 -1.56 -33.35 31.54
CA ALA A 59 -2.13 -33.73 30.25
C ALA A 59 -1.23 -33.21 29.14
N ARG A 60 -1.21 -33.89 27.99
CA ARG A 60 -0.43 -33.47 26.82
C ARG A 60 -1.25 -33.55 25.54
N THR A 61 -0.95 -32.66 24.61
CA THR A 61 -1.52 -32.64 23.26
C THR A 61 -0.48 -32.19 22.25
N THR A 62 -0.70 -32.47 20.96
CA THR A 62 0.16 -32.01 19.87
C THR A 62 -0.53 -30.87 19.13
N VAL A 63 0.13 -29.71 19.07
CA VAL A 63 -0.26 -28.57 18.24
C VAL A 63 0.61 -28.57 16.99
N SER A 64 -0.01 -28.63 15.82
CA SER A 64 0.67 -28.54 14.52
C SER A 64 0.73 -27.09 14.06
N VAL A 65 1.94 -26.55 13.93
CA VAL A 65 2.19 -25.18 13.45
C VAL A 65 2.88 -25.24 12.10
N THR A 66 2.19 -24.84 11.04
CA THR A 66 2.79 -24.73 9.71
C THR A 66 3.33 -23.32 9.51
N VAL A 67 4.64 -23.21 9.33
CA VAL A 67 5.29 -21.98 8.84
C VAL A 67 5.35 -22.10 7.32
N ASP A 68 4.59 -21.28 6.61
CA ASP A 68 4.77 -21.16 5.17
C ASP A 68 5.80 -20.07 4.86
N SER A 69 6.50 -20.23 3.75
CA SER A 69 7.25 -19.17 3.07
C SER A 69 6.33 -18.22 2.29
N SER A 70 5.03 -18.19 2.61
CA SER A 70 3.98 -17.64 1.76
C SER A 70 4.26 -16.18 1.40
N SER A 71 4.20 -15.92 0.09
CA SER A 71 4.23 -14.56 -0.41
C SER A 71 2.95 -13.84 0.03
N SER A 72 3.10 -12.66 0.63
CA SER A 72 1.96 -11.81 1.06
C SER A 72 0.99 -11.43 -0.06
N SER A 73 1.31 -11.73 -1.32
CA SER A 73 0.43 -11.59 -2.48
C SER A 73 -0.80 -12.51 -2.51
N ASN A 74 -0.79 -13.62 -1.76
CA ASN A 74 -1.93 -14.54 -1.68
C ASN A 74 -2.91 -14.23 -0.54
N ILE A 75 -2.56 -13.29 0.35
CA ILE A 75 -3.45 -12.79 1.40
C ILE A 75 -4.58 -11.96 0.75
N VAL A 76 -5.81 -12.19 1.20
CA VAL A 76 -7.01 -11.46 0.74
C VAL A 76 -7.62 -10.68 1.90
N MET A 77 -7.79 -9.37 1.72
CA MET A 77 -8.47 -8.52 2.70
C MET A 77 -9.99 -8.62 2.52
N LEU A 78 -10.68 -9.16 3.52
CA LEU A 78 -12.13 -9.11 3.66
C LEU A 78 -12.53 -7.90 4.51
N VAL A 79 -13.47 -7.09 4.04
CA VAL A 79 -14.01 -5.94 4.77
C VAL A 79 -15.42 -6.28 5.23
N LEU A 80 -15.64 -6.25 6.55
CA LEU A 80 -16.93 -6.46 7.18
C LEU A 80 -17.43 -5.15 7.79
N ASN A 81 -18.69 -4.80 7.57
CA ASN A 81 -19.36 -3.62 8.16
C ASN A 81 -19.68 -3.77 9.66
N GLN A 82 -18.74 -4.30 10.43
CA GLN A 82 -18.87 -4.53 11.86
C GLN A 82 -17.68 -3.90 12.60
N THR A 83 -17.86 -3.56 13.87
CA THR A 83 -16.80 -3.01 14.73
C THR A 83 -15.79 -4.08 15.12
N ILE A 84 -14.52 -3.70 15.26
CA ILE A 84 -13.39 -4.63 15.45
C ILE A 84 -13.59 -5.58 16.64
N ASN A 85 -14.05 -5.05 17.78
CA ASN A 85 -14.31 -5.82 18.99
C ASN A 85 -15.45 -6.86 18.84
N VAL A 86 -16.36 -6.67 17.88
CA VAL A 86 -17.42 -7.63 17.54
C VAL A 86 -16.88 -8.70 16.59
N VAL A 87 -16.03 -8.33 15.63
CA VAL A 87 -15.38 -9.28 14.71
C VAL A 87 -14.36 -10.16 15.42
N GLU A 88 -13.47 -9.59 16.24
CA GLU A 88 -12.48 -10.35 17.02
C GLU A 88 -13.14 -11.38 17.93
N ARG A 89 -14.20 -10.99 18.65
CA ARG A 89 -14.94 -11.87 19.57
C ARG A 89 -15.59 -13.06 18.85
N ASN A 90 -16.03 -12.87 17.61
CA ASN A 90 -16.69 -13.90 16.80
C ASN A 90 -15.77 -14.47 15.70
N SER A 91 -14.47 -14.22 15.77
CA SER A 91 -13.50 -14.57 14.73
C SER A 91 -13.50 -16.06 14.36
N ALA A 92 -13.70 -16.96 15.33
CA ALA A 92 -13.85 -18.39 15.10
C ALA A 92 -15.10 -18.74 14.28
N GLU A 93 -16.23 -18.05 14.51
CA GLU A 93 -17.46 -18.24 13.70
C GLU A 93 -17.32 -17.62 12.31
N VAL A 94 -16.62 -16.48 12.19
CA VAL A 94 -16.26 -15.90 10.88
C VAL A 94 -15.41 -16.88 10.07
N GLN A 95 -14.37 -17.45 10.69
CA GLN A 95 -13.55 -18.48 10.07
C GLN A 95 -14.40 -19.68 9.65
N ARG A 96 -15.24 -20.23 10.54
CA ARG A 96 -16.11 -21.38 10.25
C ARG A 96 -17.04 -21.15 9.06
N VAL A 97 -17.67 -19.97 8.96
CA VAL A 97 -18.54 -19.62 7.82
C VAL A 97 -17.73 -19.48 6.52
N LEU A 98 -16.53 -18.90 6.59
CA LEU A 98 -15.64 -18.83 5.42
C LEU A 98 -15.16 -20.21 4.97
N GLU A 99 -14.79 -21.11 5.90
CA GLU A 99 -14.39 -22.48 5.59
C GLU A 99 -15.52 -23.27 4.92
N ASP A 100 -16.76 -23.19 5.44
CA ASP A 100 -17.92 -23.85 4.86
C ASP A 100 -18.24 -23.33 3.44
N LYS A 101 -18.33 -22.00 3.27
CA LYS A 101 -18.71 -21.39 1.99
C LYS A 101 -17.60 -21.44 0.95
N LEU A 102 -16.34 -21.34 1.36
CA LEU A 102 -15.19 -21.45 0.46
C LEU A 102 -14.72 -22.90 0.25
N GLY A 103 -15.14 -23.87 1.07
CA GLY A 103 -14.76 -25.28 0.93
C GLY A 103 -13.26 -25.54 1.00
N TRP A 104 -12.54 -24.63 1.66
CA TRP A 104 -11.08 -24.61 1.88
C TRP A 104 -10.82 -24.38 3.37
N ASN A 105 -9.63 -24.76 3.85
CA ASN A 105 -9.19 -24.34 5.17
C ASN A 105 -8.86 -22.84 5.11
N VAL A 106 -9.36 -22.03 6.03
CA VAL A 106 -9.18 -20.57 6.00
C VAL A 106 -8.53 -20.15 7.30
N TYR A 107 -7.42 -19.42 7.23
CA TYR A 107 -6.76 -18.86 8.40
C TYR A 107 -6.91 -17.35 8.40
N VAL A 108 -7.36 -16.79 9.52
CA VAL A 108 -7.34 -15.35 9.77
C VAL A 108 -5.93 -14.95 10.18
N VAL A 109 -5.30 -14.09 9.37
CA VAL A 109 -3.92 -13.61 9.57
C VAL A 109 -3.91 -12.38 10.48
N ASN A 110 -4.76 -11.39 10.19
CA ASN A 110 -4.91 -10.16 10.96
C ASN A 110 -6.39 -9.75 11.04
N ILE A 111 -6.75 -9.04 12.11
CA ILE A 111 -8.02 -8.31 12.24
C ILE A 111 -7.65 -6.88 12.68
N TYR A 112 -8.12 -5.86 11.96
CA TYR A 112 -7.79 -4.47 12.25
C TYR A 112 -8.84 -3.48 11.71
N SER A 113 -8.91 -2.28 12.28
CA SER A 113 -9.75 -1.17 11.83
C SER A 113 -8.94 -0.15 11.02
N LYS A 114 -9.60 0.62 10.14
CA LYS A 114 -8.93 1.64 9.31
C LYS A 114 -8.68 2.95 10.07
N GLU A 115 -7.92 2.92 11.16
CA GLU A 115 -7.67 4.09 12.03
C GLU A 115 -6.46 4.98 11.59
N PHE A 116 -5.92 4.77 10.38
CA PHE A 116 -4.70 5.46 9.95
C PHE A 116 -4.86 6.89 9.40
N GLU A 117 -6.10 7.37 9.20
CA GLU A 117 -6.37 8.77 8.82
C GLU A 117 -6.57 9.64 10.07
N ARG A 118 -5.45 10.07 10.68
CA ARG A 118 -5.39 10.96 11.86
C ARG A 118 -6.03 12.34 11.61
N LYS A 119 -7.36 12.41 11.48
CA LYS A 119 -8.22 13.62 11.58
C LYS A 119 -9.72 13.35 11.42
N ALA A 120 -10.15 12.16 10.99
CA ALA A 120 -11.57 11.85 10.89
C ALA A 120 -12.16 11.41 12.26
N ARG A 121 -13.20 12.12 12.74
CA ARG A 121 -14.06 11.64 13.85
C ARG A 121 -15.05 10.59 13.33
N SER A 122 -14.52 9.54 12.73
CA SER A 122 -15.29 8.39 12.26
C SER A 122 -14.55 7.14 12.70
N SER A 123 -15.01 6.53 13.80
CA SER A 123 -14.95 5.08 13.89
C SER A 123 -15.74 4.60 12.67
N THR A 124 -15.05 4.11 11.63
CA THR A 124 -15.75 3.36 10.61
C THR A 124 -16.23 2.09 11.30
N ASP A 125 -17.53 1.81 11.24
CA ASP A 125 -18.09 0.51 11.64
C ASP A 125 -17.69 -0.55 10.58
N GLU A 126 -16.40 -0.61 10.26
CA GLU A 126 -15.79 -1.46 9.25
C GLU A 126 -14.49 -2.03 9.81
N THR A 127 -14.36 -3.35 9.72
CA THR A 127 -13.18 -4.11 10.13
C THR A 127 -12.61 -4.84 8.92
N GLN A 128 -11.28 -4.80 8.81
CA GLN A 128 -10.49 -5.47 7.80
C GLN A 128 -9.95 -6.76 8.41
N VAL A 129 -10.18 -7.87 7.71
CA VAL A 129 -9.80 -9.22 8.10
C VAL A 129 -8.92 -9.79 6.98
N ASP A 130 -7.63 -9.90 7.22
CA ASP A 130 -6.71 -10.55 6.30
C ASP A 130 -6.90 -12.06 6.42
N ILE A 131 -7.21 -12.73 5.32
CA ILE A 131 -7.34 -14.19 5.26
C ILE A 131 -6.40 -14.81 4.24
N ILE A 132 -5.98 -16.03 4.52
CA ILE A 132 -5.26 -16.93 3.62
C ILE A 132 -6.02 -18.27 3.57
N ALA A 133 -6.07 -18.91 2.40
CA ALA A 133 -6.81 -20.16 2.22
C ALA A 133 -5.88 -21.28 1.74
N PHE A 134 -6.13 -22.50 2.20
CA PHE A 134 -5.42 -23.70 1.82
C PHE A 134 -6.40 -24.79 1.37
N ASP A 135 -6.01 -25.55 0.35
CA ASP A 135 -6.82 -26.66 -0.14
C ASP A 135 -6.76 -27.89 0.80
N LYS A 136 -7.42 -28.97 0.39
CA LYS A 136 -7.46 -30.23 1.14
C LYS A 136 -6.13 -30.99 1.15
N ALA A 137 -5.16 -30.59 0.33
CA ALA A 137 -3.80 -31.10 0.31
C ALA A 137 -2.81 -30.15 1.03
N HIS A 138 -3.33 -29.16 1.77
CA HIS A 138 -2.56 -28.13 2.45
C HIS A 138 -1.66 -27.31 1.49
N GLN A 139 -2.11 -27.08 0.25
CA GLN A 139 -1.48 -26.15 -0.68
C GLN A 139 -2.17 -24.78 -0.62
N GLU A 140 -1.40 -23.71 -0.66
CA GLU A 140 -1.90 -22.33 -0.67
C GLU A 140 -2.78 -22.08 -1.90
N VAL A 141 -3.96 -21.50 -1.70
CA VAL A 141 -4.89 -21.12 -2.77
C VAL A 141 -4.60 -19.69 -3.22
N LEU A 142 -4.49 -19.48 -4.53
CA LEU A 142 -4.19 -18.16 -5.10
C LEU A 142 -5.23 -17.11 -4.71
N ALA A 143 -4.79 -15.89 -4.39
CA ALA A 143 -5.66 -14.79 -4.00
C ALA A 143 -6.82 -14.55 -4.98
N GLU A 144 -6.62 -14.68 -6.29
CA GLU A 144 -7.69 -14.46 -7.27
C GLU A 144 -8.76 -15.57 -7.27
N ASP A 145 -8.41 -16.81 -6.92
CA ASP A 145 -9.38 -17.89 -6.74
C ASP A 145 -10.19 -17.68 -5.45
N VAL A 146 -9.54 -17.24 -4.37
CA VAL A 146 -10.19 -16.84 -3.11
C VAL A 146 -11.14 -15.66 -3.33
N LYS A 147 -10.67 -14.59 -3.99
CA LYS A 147 -11.49 -13.41 -4.34
C LYS A 147 -12.67 -13.77 -5.25
N ARG A 148 -12.47 -14.66 -6.24
CA ARG A 148 -13.56 -15.13 -7.10
C ARG A 148 -14.64 -15.83 -6.27
N LYS A 149 -14.25 -16.79 -5.43
CA LYS A 149 -15.19 -17.58 -4.63
C LYS A 149 -15.90 -16.77 -3.55
N LEU A 150 -15.21 -15.79 -2.94
CA LEU A 150 -15.82 -14.78 -2.06
C LEU A 150 -16.91 -13.96 -2.77
N ARG A 151 -16.70 -13.55 -4.03
CA ARG A 151 -17.72 -12.84 -4.82
C ARG A 151 -18.92 -13.74 -5.14
N GLU A 152 -18.67 -14.98 -5.53
CA GLU A 152 -19.70 -15.98 -5.84
C GLU A 152 -20.57 -16.32 -4.62
N GLN A 153 -19.97 -16.45 -3.43
CA GLN A 153 -20.66 -16.84 -2.20
C GLN A 153 -21.08 -15.66 -1.32
N ARG A 154 -20.86 -14.41 -1.76
CA ARG A 154 -21.05 -13.18 -0.96
C ARG A 154 -22.37 -13.15 -0.19
N ALA A 155 -23.49 -13.35 -0.88
CA ALA A 155 -24.82 -13.29 -0.27
C ALA A 155 -25.07 -14.41 0.75
N ALA A 156 -24.45 -15.59 0.56
CA ALA A 156 -24.56 -16.70 1.51
C ALA A 156 -23.69 -16.46 2.77
N ILE A 157 -22.50 -15.87 2.60
CA ILE A 157 -21.63 -15.44 3.70
C ILE A 157 -22.30 -14.34 4.53
N GLU A 158 -22.85 -13.31 3.88
CA GLU A 158 -23.57 -12.21 4.54
C GLU A 158 -24.78 -12.72 5.35
N LEU A 159 -25.54 -13.66 4.78
CA LEU A 159 -26.71 -14.27 5.42
C LEU A 159 -26.36 -15.09 6.67
N GLU A 160 -25.27 -15.87 6.64
CA GLU A 160 -24.87 -16.70 7.80
C GLU A 160 -24.12 -15.91 8.88
N LEU A 161 -23.46 -14.81 8.53
CA LEU A 161 -22.84 -13.92 9.53
C LEU A 161 -23.86 -12.99 10.22
N GLN A 162 -25.03 -12.74 9.62
CA GLN A 162 -26.09 -11.92 10.22
C GLN A 162 -26.53 -12.37 11.63
N PRO A 163 -26.83 -13.67 11.90
CA PRO A 163 -27.11 -14.12 13.26
C PRO A 163 -25.89 -14.07 14.19
N VAL A 164 -24.68 -14.31 13.67
CA VAL A 164 -23.42 -14.27 14.45
C VAL A 164 -23.16 -12.87 15.02
N PHE A 165 -23.35 -11.83 14.21
CA PHE A 165 -23.18 -10.44 14.65
C PHE A 165 -24.45 -9.81 15.22
N SER A 166 -25.62 -10.47 15.09
CA SER A 166 -26.94 -9.91 15.44
C SER A 166 -27.24 -8.57 14.74
N ALA A 167 -26.66 -8.37 13.55
CA ALA A 167 -26.69 -7.13 12.78
C ALA A 167 -26.63 -7.43 11.27
N SER A 168 -27.08 -6.49 10.43
CA SER A 168 -27.00 -6.64 8.97
C SER A 168 -25.55 -6.62 8.48
N VAL A 169 -25.15 -7.63 7.71
CA VAL A 169 -23.77 -7.79 7.24
C VAL A 169 -23.61 -7.37 5.79
N SER A 170 -22.52 -6.65 5.51
CA SER A 170 -21.95 -6.46 4.19
C SER A 170 -20.51 -6.97 4.22
N ALA A 171 -20.20 -7.92 3.35
CA ALA A 171 -18.89 -8.49 3.13
C ALA A 171 -18.37 -8.02 1.78
N ALA A 172 -17.33 -7.19 1.78
CA ALA A 172 -16.65 -6.69 0.58
C ALA A 172 -15.21 -7.21 0.52
N ILE A 173 -14.66 -7.31 -0.69
CA ILE A 173 -13.23 -7.57 -0.86
C ILE A 173 -12.55 -6.21 -0.91
N GLY A 174 -11.61 -6.00 -0.01
CA GLY A 174 -10.79 -4.80 0.02
C GLY A 174 -9.62 -4.89 -0.96
N ASP A 175 -9.19 -3.74 -1.46
CA ASP A 175 -7.93 -3.64 -2.19
C ASP A 175 -6.78 -3.86 -1.21
N ALA A 176 -5.86 -4.79 -1.54
CA ALA A 176 -4.65 -4.99 -0.76
C ALA A 176 -3.93 -3.64 -0.57
N PRO A 177 -3.38 -3.34 0.63
CA PRO A 177 -2.64 -2.10 0.85
C PRO A 177 -1.56 -1.99 -0.22
N ALA A 178 -1.68 -0.98 -1.07
CA ALA A 178 -0.84 -0.86 -2.27
C ALA A 178 0.62 -0.94 -1.84
N ALA A 179 1.30 -2.02 -2.23
CA ALA A 179 2.70 -2.23 -1.92
C ALA A 179 3.45 -0.97 -2.33
N ALA A 180 4.18 -0.37 -1.38
CA ALA A 180 4.85 0.90 -1.60
C ALA A 180 5.64 0.82 -2.92
N ALA A 181 5.32 1.74 -3.85
CA ALA A 181 5.77 1.65 -5.23
C ALA A 181 7.26 1.33 -5.28
N SER A 182 7.65 0.34 -6.08
CA SER A 182 9.03 -0.16 -6.07
C SER A 182 10.02 1.00 -6.29
N PRO A 183 11.21 0.97 -5.66
CA PRO A 183 12.19 2.05 -5.81
C PRO A 183 12.51 2.38 -7.28
N GLU A 184 12.44 1.38 -8.17
CA GLU A 184 12.57 1.52 -9.62
C GLU A 184 11.44 2.33 -10.25
N LEU A 185 10.18 2.05 -9.88
CA LEU A 185 9.01 2.77 -10.40
C LEU A 185 8.97 4.21 -9.88
N VAL A 186 9.36 4.43 -8.61
CA VAL A 186 9.55 5.77 -8.05
C VAL A 186 10.66 6.53 -8.77
N ALA A 187 11.82 5.90 -9.01
CA ALA A 187 12.93 6.51 -9.73
C ALA A 187 12.56 6.87 -11.19
N ALA A 188 11.82 6.00 -11.87
CA ALA A 188 11.32 6.25 -13.22
C ALA A 188 10.37 7.47 -13.28
N ILE A 189 9.45 7.59 -12.32
CA ILE A 189 8.56 8.76 -12.22
C ILE A 189 9.37 10.04 -11.96
N VAL A 190 10.30 10.03 -11.00
CA VAL A 190 11.13 11.19 -10.68
C VAL A 190 11.97 11.63 -11.89
N LEU A 191 12.60 10.68 -12.59
CA LEU A 191 13.37 10.97 -13.80
C LEU A 191 12.50 11.55 -14.92
N GLY A 192 11.30 10.99 -15.14
CA GLY A 192 10.34 11.51 -16.12
C GLY A 192 9.90 12.95 -15.83
N VAL A 193 9.61 13.27 -14.56
CA VAL A 193 9.25 14.63 -14.12
C VAL A 193 10.42 15.61 -14.31
N LEU A 194 11.65 15.21 -13.98
CA LEU A 194 12.85 16.03 -14.19
C LEU A 194 13.12 16.31 -15.68
N LEU A 195 12.96 15.31 -16.54
CA LEU A 195 13.12 15.46 -17.99
C LEU A 195 12.03 16.37 -18.59
N ALA A 196 10.76 16.22 -18.15
CA ALA A 196 9.69 17.10 -18.58
C ALA A 196 9.93 18.56 -18.15
N GLY A 197 10.32 18.79 -16.89
CA GLY A 197 10.61 20.12 -16.36
C GLY A 197 11.79 20.82 -17.07
N THR A 198 12.88 20.08 -17.32
CA THR A 198 14.04 20.61 -18.05
C THR A 198 13.71 20.90 -19.53
N PHE A 199 12.91 20.06 -20.19
CA PHE A 199 12.45 20.30 -21.56
C PHE A 199 11.55 21.54 -21.65
N ILE A 200 10.61 21.73 -20.72
CA ILE A 200 9.76 22.93 -20.64
C ILE A 200 10.61 24.19 -20.43
N ALA A 201 11.61 24.14 -19.53
CA ALA A 201 12.52 25.26 -19.31
C ALA A 201 13.35 25.59 -20.56
N PHE A 202 13.80 24.57 -21.31
CA PHE A 202 14.55 24.76 -22.55
C PHE A 202 13.68 25.36 -23.67
N LEU A 203 12.43 24.92 -23.82
CA LEU A 203 11.46 25.53 -24.74
C LEU A 203 11.18 27.00 -24.38
N ALA A 204 10.97 27.30 -23.10
CA ALA A 204 10.77 28.67 -22.62
C ALA A 204 11.99 29.56 -22.91
N TYR A 205 13.20 29.06 -22.65
CA TYR A 205 14.44 29.76 -22.97
C TYR A 205 14.59 30.00 -24.48
N GLY A 206 14.35 28.99 -25.31
CA GLY A 206 14.39 29.11 -26.78
C GLY A 206 13.40 30.14 -27.32
N LEU A 207 12.17 30.18 -26.80
CA LEU A 207 11.17 31.20 -27.14
C LEU A 207 11.60 32.62 -26.71
N LEU A 208 12.22 32.75 -25.53
CA LEU A 208 12.74 34.03 -25.05
C LEU A 208 13.93 34.52 -25.89
N ASP A 209 14.87 33.63 -26.26
CA ASP A 209 16.00 33.98 -27.12
C ASP A 209 15.53 34.35 -28.54
N LEU A 210 14.59 33.61 -29.11
CA LEU A 210 13.99 33.93 -30.42
C LEU A 210 13.31 35.31 -30.39
N LYS A 211 12.60 35.64 -29.29
CA LYS A 211 11.98 36.96 -29.08
C LYS A 211 13.03 38.06 -28.90
N ARG A 212 14.15 37.77 -28.22
CA ARG A 212 15.27 38.70 -28.03
C ARG A 212 15.97 39.02 -29.35
N ARG A 213 16.28 38.01 -30.17
CA ARG A 213 16.85 38.17 -31.52
C ARG A 213 15.96 39.01 -32.42
N ARG A 214 14.66 38.66 -32.52
CA ARG A 214 13.67 39.46 -33.28
C ARG A 214 13.63 40.93 -32.84
N LYS A 215 13.76 41.22 -31.54
CA LYS A 215 13.82 42.59 -31.04
C LYS A 215 15.11 43.31 -31.43
N GLN A 216 16.27 42.62 -31.41
CA GLN A 216 17.55 43.19 -31.85
C GLN A 216 17.56 43.47 -33.37
N ASP A 217 17.01 42.56 -34.18
CA ASP A 217 16.88 42.78 -35.63
C ASP A 217 15.96 43.97 -35.95
N LEU A 218 14.87 44.12 -35.18
CA LEU A 218 13.96 45.27 -35.32
C LEU A 218 14.66 46.59 -34.94
N VAL A 219 15.42 46.63 -33.85
CA VAL A 219 16.18 47.82 -33.42
C VAL A 219 17.22 48.21 -34.47
N LYS A 220 18.03 47.25 -34.96
CA LYS A 220 18.99 47.51 -36.04
C LYS A 220 18.31 48.05 -37.30
N LYS A 221 17.11 47.54 -37.64
CA LYS A 221 16.36 48.00 -38.81
C LYS A 221 15.81 49.42 -38.64
N VAL A 222 15.52 49.85 -37.41
CA VAL A 222 15.15 51.23 -37.08
C VAL A 222 16.38 52.15 -37.10
N GLU A 223 17.52 51.75 -36.51
CA GLU A 223 18.78 52.52 -36.60
C GLU A 223 19.21 52.74 -38.07
N ILE A 224 19.05 51.73 -38.94
CA ILE A 224 19.33 51.85 -40.39
C ILE A 224 18.33 52.78 -41.09
N MET A 225 17.10 52.95 -40.58
CA MET A 225 16.14 53.92 -41.11
C MET A 225 16.38 55.36 -40.59
N GLU A 226 16.87 55.53 -39.37
CA GLU A 226 17.23 56.84 -38.80
C GLU A 226 18.60 57.33 -39.29
N GLY A 227 19.50 56.44 -39.70
CA GLY A 227 20.82 56.75 -40.27
C GLY A 227 20.82 57.18 -41.75
N ILE A 228 19.67 57.51 -42.33
CA ILE A 228 19.58 58.11 -43.67
C ILE A 228 19.35 59.61 -43.49
N ASP A 229 20.39 60.41 -43.75
CA ASP A 229 20.37 61.86 -43.57
C ASP A 229 19.19 62.53 -44.30
N ASN A 230 18.47 63.38 -43.57
CA ASN A 230 17.39 64.20 -44.09
C ASN A 230 17.97 65.32 -45.00
N PRO A 231 17.72 65.33 -46.32
CA PRO A 231 18.38 66.26 -47.26
C PRO A 231 17.84 67.70 -47.22
N TRP A 232 17.23 68.12 -46.11
CA TRP A 232 16.56 69.42 -45.97
C TRP A 232 16.92 70.19 -44.69
N ALA A 233 18.20 70.12 -44.30
CA ALA A 233 18.81 71.11 -43.42
C ALA A 233 19.14 72.39 -44.22
N ALA A 234 18.18 73.31 -44.30
CA ALA A 234 18.36 74.58 -45.01
C ALA A 234 19.37 75.50 -44.31
N ASP A 235 20.39 75.97 -45.03
CA ASP A 235 21.31 76.99 -44.53
C ASP A 235 20.73 78.40 -44.71
N LYS A 236 20.93 79.24 -43.69
CA LYS A 236 20.67 80.68 -43.76
C LYS A 236 22.00 81.41 -43.86
N ASN A 237 22.48 81.67 -45.07
CA ASN A 237 23.22 82.89 -45.41
C ASN A 237 23.38 83.02 -46.93
N GLY A 238 22.78 84.06 -47.51
CA GLY A 238 22.77 84.23 -48.97
C GLY A 238 24.07 84.81 -49.52
N SER A 239 24.54 84.24 -50.64
CA SER A 239 25.29 85.01 -51.65
C SER A 239 25.13 84.36 -53.02
N LEU A 240 24.64 85.13 -54.00
CA LEU A 240 24.52 84.70 -55.39
C LEU A 240 25.86 84.86 -56.12
N LYS A 241 26.36 83.79 -56.73
CA LYS A 241 27.28 83.88 -57.88
C LYS A 241 26.92 82.86 -58.97
N SER A 242 27.34 83.20 -60.19
CA SER A 242 26.80 82.72 -61.46
C SER A 242 27.43 81.42 -61.99
N LEU A 243 26.57 80.54 -62.51
CA LEU A 243 26.57 80.08 -63.90
C LEU A 243 27.93 80.01 -64.65
N GLU A 244 28.60 78.85 -64.55
CA GLU A 244 29.53 78.21 -65.51
C GLU A 244 29.82 76.80 -64.93
N LYS A 245 30.10 75.71 -65.67
CA LYS A 245 30.09 75.39 -67.10
C LYS A 245 29.91 73.86 -67.21
N VAL A 246 29.24 73.33 -68.24
CA VAL A 246 29.12 71.87 -68.47
C VAL A 246 30.31 71.36 -69.29
N GLU A 247 31.13 70.50 -68.69
CA GLU A 247 32.26 69.71 -69.25
C GLU A 247 32.78 68.79 -68.12
N HIS A 248 33.25 67.54 -68.30
CA HIS A 248 33.10 66.59 -69.41
C HIS A 248 33.36 65.14 -68.88
N MET A 249 32.61 64.15 -69.36
CA MET A 249 32.89 62.67 -69.47
C MET A 249 34.04 61.98 -68.70
N ASN A 250 33.70 60.76 -68.23
CA ASN A 250 34.52 59.64 -67.72
C ASN A 250 35.07 59.76 -66.29
#